data_AF-A0A6P6SAK9-F1
#
_entry.id   AF-A0A6P6SAK9-F1
#
_cell.length_a   1.000
_cell.length_b   1.000
_cell.length_c   1.000
_cell.angle_alpha   90.00
_cell.angle_beta   90.00
_cell.angle_gamma   90.00
#
_symmetry.space_group_name_H-M   'P 1'
#
loop_
_entity.id
_entity.type
_entity.pdbx_description
1 polymer ?
#
loop_
_entity_poly.entity_id
_entity_poly.type
_entity_poly.pdbx_seq_one_letter_code
_entity_poly.pdbx_strand_id
1 'polypeptide(L)'
;FSSGGFVGNIFHEFNDVLVPLFITGRHFRSHVIFMVTDFQHWFFNKYKKIFSQLPSYEAINAAETANGTVHCFPGAEFAHVVNNCSVIVGVHGAGLTNELFLPNGAVVIQVVPLGLDWPGNACFGGPAVDMGLQYLEYKIEPQESSLYDLYAPNHPVIADPESMKAQGYQAFRAIYIDKQDVKINVERFRKTLVETMRLLGRPTNPLP
;
A
#
# COMPACT_ATOMS: atom_id res chain seq x y z
N PHE A 1 8.73 4.57 10.03
CA PHE A 1 7.70 5.17 9.15
C PHE A 1 8.22 6.49 8.61
N SER A 2 7.66 6.96 7.51
CA SER A 2 7.97 8.29 6.95
C SER A 2 6.91 9.30 7.42
N SER A 3 7.34 10.50 7.77
CA SER A 3 6.44 11.65 8.01
C SER A 3 6.48 12.68 6.89
N GLY A 4 7.23 12.42 5.82
CA GLY A 4 7.23 13.15 4.56
C GLY A 4 6.64 12.31 3.41
N GLY A 5 7.12 12.49 2.18
CA GLY A 5 6.54 11.83 1.00
C GLY A 5 5.13 12.35 0.65
N PHE A 6 4.14 11.45 0.50
CA PHE A 6 2.73 11.80 0.21
C PHE A 6 1.93 12.23 1.45
N VAL A 7 2.59 12.36 2.60
CA VAL A 7 2.01 12.89 3.84
C VAL A 7 1.69 14.38 3.64
N GLY A 8 0.42 14.75 3.87
CA GLY A 8 -0.16 16.07 3.51
C GLY A 8 -1.64 15.97 3.11
N ASN A 9 -2.08 14.78 2.71
CA ASN A 9 -3.48 14.38 2.58
C ASN A 9 -3.90 13.53 3.80
N ILE A 10 -5.06 13.84 4.39
CA ILE A 10 -5.60 13.14 5.56
C ILE A 10 -5.78 11.63 5.33
N PHE A 11 -6.06 11.20 4.10
CA PHE A 11 -6.20 9.78 3.77
C PHE A 11 -4.87 9.03 3.97
N HIS A 12 -3.79 9.53 3.36
CA HIS A 12 -2.45 8.95 3.50
C HIS A 12 -1.92 9.08 4.93
N GLU A 13 -2.17 10.22 5.58
CA GLU A 13 -1.79 10.43 6.98
C GLU A 13 -2.42 9.39 7.91
N PHE A 14 -3.70 9.04 7.72
CA PHE A 14 -4.37 8.05 8.55
C PHE A 14 -4.07 6.60 8.15
N ASN A 15 -4.19 6.26 6.87
CA ASN A 15 -4.09 4.87 6.42
C ASN A 15 -2.65 4.37 6.36
N ASP A 16 -1.71 5.20 5.91
CA ASP A 16 -0.34 4.75 5.68
C ASP A 16 0.54 4.96 6.93
N VAL A 17 0.11 5.84 7.85
CA VAL A 17 0.91 6.23 9.02
C VAL A 17 0.18 6.00 10.34
N LEU A 18 -0.91 6.72 10.64
CA LEU A 18 -1.45 6.74 12.01
C LEU A 18 -2.15 5.43 12.44
N VAL A 19 -2.99 4.83 11.60
CA VAL A 19 -3.71 3.60 11.93
C VAL A 19 -2.74 2.42 12.13
N PRO A 20 -1.78 2.17 11.22
CA PRO A 20 -0.76 1.15 11.44
C PRO A 20 0.05 1.39 12.72
N LEU A 21 0.46 2.64 12.99
CA LEU A 21 1.22 2.97 14.21
C LEU A 21 0.41 2.72 15.49
N PHE A 22 -0.89 3.01 15.48
CA PHE A 22 -1.73 2.84 16.65
C PHE A 22 -2.07 1.38 16.95
N ILE A 23 -2.43 0.61 15.93
CA ILE A 23 -2.70 -0.83 16.06
C ILE A 23 -1.43 -1.55 16.53
N THR A 24 -0.31 -1.28 15.87
CA THR A 24 0.98 -1.90 16.20
C THR A 24 1.44 -1.46 17.59
N GLY A 25 1.52 -0.15 17.84
CA GLY A 25 2.03 0.41 19.10
C GLY A 25 1.29 -0.03 20.34
N ARG A 26 -0.04 -0.21 20.27
CA ARG A 26 -0.84 -0.67 21.42
C ARG A 26 -0.79 -2.17 21.63
N HIS A 27 -0.57 -2.97 20.58
CA HIS A 27 -0.50 -4.42 20.71
C HIS A 27 0.69 -4.85 21.59
N PHE A 28 1.83 -4.18 21.47
CA PHE A 28 3.09 -4.56 22.12
C PHE A 28 3.31 -4.06 23.56
N ARG A 29 2.25 -3.51 24.21
CA ARG A 29 2.22 -3.12 25.64
C ARG A 29 3.59 -2.68 26.20
N SER A 30 4.10 -1.53 25.72
CA SER A 30 5.22 -0.70 26.24
C SER A 30 6.63 -0.81 25.64
N HIS A 31 6.92 -1.70 24.67
CA HIS A 31 8.27 -1.77 24.06
C HIS A 31 8.28 -1.55 22.55
N VAL A 32 7.94 -0.34 22.09
CA VAL A 32 8.00 0.03 20.67
C VAL A 32 8.83 1.29 20.51
N ILE A 33 9.84 1.23 19.63
CA ILE A 33 10.63 2.39 19.22
C ILE A 33 10.13 2.85 17.86
N PHE A 34 9.77 4.12 17.76
CA PHE A 34 9.19 4.70 16.56
C PHE A 34 10.27 5.39 15.74
N MET A 35 10.81 4.73 14.72
CA MET A 35 11.80 5.37 13.84
C MET A 35 11.11 6.19 12.74
N VAL A 36 11.54 7.44 12.57
CA VAL A 36 11.03 8.39 11.57
C VAL A 36 12.14 8.72 10.58
N THR A 37 11.94 8.37 9.31
CA THR A 37 12.98 8.52 8.27
C THR A 37 13.20 9.97 7.81
N ASP A 38 12.15 10.78 7.88
CA ASP A 38 12.08 12.14 7.35
C ASP A 38 11.16 12.98 8.25
N PHE A 39 11.69 13.35 9.41
CA PHE A 39 10.93 13.98 10.49
C PHE A 39 10.33 15.34 10.07
N GLN A 40 9.00 15.42 10.02
CA GLN A 40 8.26 16.65 9.70
C GLN A 40 7.60 17.23 10.95
N HIS A 41 8.15 18.32 11.50
CA HIS A 41 7.62 18.96 12.72
C HIS A 41 6.13 19.30 12.63
N TRP A 42 5.64 19.75 11.47
CA TRP A 42 4.24 20.13 11.28
C TRP A 42 3.29 18.93 11.43
N PHE A 43 3.68 17.74 10.96
CA PHE A 43 2.88 16.52 11.03
C PHE A 43 2.74 16.05 12.49
N PHE A 44 3.84 16.04 13.24
CA PHE A 44 3.81 15.67 14.66
C PHE A 44 3.05 16.69 15.51
N ASN A 45 3.13 17.98 15.16
CA ASN A 45 2.32 19.01 15.82
C ASN A 45 0.82 18.82 15.54
N LYS A 46 0.45 18.52 14.29
CA LYS A 46 -0.94 18.26 13.87
C LYS A 46 -1.55 17.09 14.64
N TYR A 47 -0.81 16.00 14.82
CA TYR A 47 -1.29 14.76 15.45
C TYR A 47 -0.78 14.53 16.88
N LYS A 48 -0.28 15.57 17.54
CA LYS A 48 0.33 15.50 18.88
C LYS A 48 -0.53 14.73 19.89
N LYS A 49 -1.85 14.93 19.87
CA LYS A 49 -2.79 14.22 20.76
C LYS A 49 -2.82 12.71 20.50
N ILE A 50 -2.78 12.27 19.24
CA ILE A 50 -2.77 10.84 18.88
C ILE A 50 -1.46 10.21 19.33
N PHE A 51 -0.32 10.84 19.02
CA PHE A 51 0.99 10.34 19.44
C PHE A 51 1.13 10.27 20.96
N SER A 52 0.55 11.23 21.70
CA SER A 52 0.57 11.20 23.17
C SER A 52 -0.19 10.02 23.80
N GLN A 53 -1.02 9.30 23.03
CA GLN A 53 -1.74 8.11 23.49
C GLN A 53 -1.00 6.80 23.21
N LEU A 54 0.17 6.84 22.56
CA LEU A 54 0.99 5.66 22.34
C LEU A 54 1.84 5.39 23.59
N PRO A 55 1.91 4.13 24.09
CA PRO A 55 2.46 3.82 25.42
C PRO A 55 3.93 4.19 25.66
N SER A 56 4.68 4.47 24.61
CA SER A 56 6.12 4.77 24.66
C SER A 56 6.55 5.57 23.43
N TYR A 57 5.81 6.64 23.11
CA TYR A 57 6.18 7.50 21.99
C TYR A 57 7.52 8.20 22.21
N GLU A 58 8.59 7.56 21.76
CA GLU A 58 9.91 8.14 21.50
C GLU A 58 10.17 7.97 20.01
N ALA A 59 10.01 9.06 19.27
CA ALA A 59 10.29 9.09 17.85
C ALA A 59 11.78 9.34 17.63
N ILE A 60 12.51 8.34 17.13
CA ILE A 60 13.90 8.52 16.73
C ILE A 60 13.92 9.12 15.33
N ASN A 61 14.43 10.33 15.19
CA ASN A 61 14.67 10.94 13.89
C ASN A 61 15.91 10.29 13.26
N ALA A 62 15.69 9.47 12.22
CA ALA A 62 16.76 8.74 11.55
C ALA A 62 17.78 9.68 10.88
N ALA A 63 17.36 10.90 10.50
CA ALA A 63 18.25 11.90 9.91
C ALA A 63 19.25 12.48 10.95
N GLU A 64 18.87 12.53 12.23
CA GLU A 64 19.75 12.99 13.33
C GLU A 64 20.71 11.90 13.80
N THR A 65 20.39 10.61 13.55
CA THR A 65 21.27 9.48 13.84
C THR A 65 22.41 9.29 12.82
N ALA A 66 22.50 10.17 11.80
CA ALA A 66 23.55 10.16 10.78
C ALA A 66 24.98 10.35 11.33
N ASN A 67 25.15 10.66 12.62
CA ASN A 67 26.45 10.75 13.31
C ASN A 67 27.08 9.37 13.64
N GLY A 68 26.62 8.27 13.03
CA GLY A 68 27.27 6.96 13.13
C GLY A 68 26.71 6.03 14.21
N THR A 69 25.56 6.35 14.81
CA THR A 69 24.91 5.46 15.78
C THR A 69 24.13 4.35 15.06
N VAL A 70 24.59 3.11 15.19
CA VAL A 70 23.87 1.94 14.66
C VAL A 70 22.86 1.46 15.70
N HIS A 71 21.56 1.57 15.38
CA HIS A 71 20.48 1.02 16.19
C HIS A 71 20.11 -0.39 15.69
N CYS A 72 20.40 -1.42 16.49
CA CYS A 72 20.02 -2.80 16.17
C CYS A 72 18.66 -3.13 16.79
N PHE A 73 17.67 -3.41 15.96
CA PHE A 73 16.36 -3.87 16.40
C PHE A 73 16.25 -5.38 16.10
N PRO A 74 15.91 -6.22 17.09
CA PRO A 74 15.81 -7.67 16.89
C PRO A 74 14.65 -8.08 15.96
N GLY A 75 13.75 -7.16 15.65
CA GLY A 75 12.71 -7.32 14.63
C GLY A 75 11.86 -6.05 14.48
N ALA A 76 11.25 -5.88 13.31
CA ALA A 76 10.11 -5.00 13.13
C ALA A 76 8.86 -5.90 13.08
N GLU A 77 7.99 -5.79 14.09
CA GLU A 77 6.86 -6.70 14.27
C GLU A 77 5.93 -6.76 13.06
N PHE A 78 5.65 -5.61 12.44
CA PHE A 78 4.85 -5.59 11.20
C PHE A 78 5.56 -6.32 10.05
N ALA A 79 6.88 -6.16 9.91
CA ALA A 79 7.65 -6.92 8.93
C ALA A 79 7.62 -8.42 9.24
N HIS A 80 7.67 -8.82 10.52
CA HIS A 80 7.54 -10.21 10.92
C HIS A 80 6.16 -10.80 10.58
N VAL A 81 5.08 -10.05 10.78
CA VAL A 81 3.72 -10.46 10.38
C VAL A 81 3.66 -10.66 8.86
N VAL A 82 4.15 -9.70 8.08
CA VAL A 82 4.15 -9.80 6.60
C VAL A 82 5.05 -10.94 6.14
N ASN A 83 6.21 -11.16 6.78
CA ASN A 83 7.12 -12.24 6.44
C ASN A 83 6.53 -13.65 6.68
N ASN A 84 5.53 -13.75 7.56
CA ASN A 84 4.76 -14.98 7.77
C ASN A 84 3.55 -15.13 6.83
N CYS A 85 3.30 -14.17 5.94
CA CYS A 85 2.22 -14.24 4.97
C CYS A 85 2.71 -14.92 3.67
N SER A 86 1.92 -15.86 3.16
CA SER A 86 2.15 -16.45 1.82
C SER A 86 1.57 -15.60 0.69
N VAL A 87 0.67 -14.66 1.02
CA VAL A 87 -0.01 -13.79 0.06
C VAL A 87 -0.18 -12.41 0.68
N ILE A 88 0.05 -11.36 -0.10
CA ILE A 88 -0.45 -10.02 0.19
C ILE A 88 -1.40 -9.59 -0.94
N VAL A 89 -2.47 -8.89 -0.56
CA VAL A 89 -3.42 -8.30 -1.52
C VAL A 89 -3.51 -6.83 -1.20
N GLY A 90 -3.35 -5.97 -2.20
CA GLY A 90 -3.47 -4.53 -2.03
C GLY A 90 -3.97 -3.84 -3.29
N VAL A 91 -4.71 -2.76 -3.12
CA VAL A 91 -4.96 -1.80 -4.19
C VAL A 91 -3.67 -1.05 -4.46
N HIS A 92 -3.38 -0.79 -5.74
CA HIS A 92 -2.24 0.01 -6.16
C HIS A 92 -2.07 1.24 -5.27
N GLY A 93 -0.91 1.36 -4.62
CA GLY A 93 -0.63 2.40 -3.65
C GLY A 93 0.50 2.03 -2.71
N ALA A 94 0.90 2.97 -1.84
CA ALA A 94 2.03 2.80 -0.94
C ALA A 94 1.93 1.57 -0.04
N GLY A 95 0.73 1.11 0.32
CA GLY A 95 0.55 -0.10 1.12
C GLY A 95 1.17 -1.38 0.50
N LEU A 96 1.33 -1.43 -0.83
CA LEU A 96 1.97 -2.57 -1.49
C LEU A 96 3.49 -2.62 -1.32
N THR A 97 4.16 -1.54 -0.88
CA THR A 97 5.62 -1.59 -0.61
C THR A 97 6.00 -2.59 0.47
N ASN A 98 5.02 -3.04 1.25
CA ASN A 98 5.19 -4.09 2.24
C ASN A 98 5.53 -5.46 1.61
N GLU A 99 5.40 -5.62 0.29
CA GLU A 99 5.90 -6.79 -0.44
C GLU A 99 7.39 -7.07 -0.20
N LEU A 100 8.19 -6.04 0.13
CA LEU A 100 9.61 -6.17 0.50
C LEU A 100 9.84 -7.16 1.65
N PHE A 101 8.85 -7.32 2.55
CA PHE A 101 8.97 -8.18 3.71
C PHE A 101 8.48 -9.61 3.46
N LEU A 102 7.89 -9.89 2.30
CA LEU A 102 7.38 -11.22 1.97
C LEU A 102 8.53 -12.22 1.76
N PRO A 103 8.32 -13.50 2.12
CA PRO A 103 9.30 -14.54 1.83
C PRO A 103 9.32 -14.87 0.33
N ASN A 104 10.47 -15.35 -0.16
CA ASN A 104 10.63 -15.82 -1.54
C ASN A 104 9.52 -16.81 -1.94
N GLY A 105 8.95 -16.64 -3.13
CA GLY A 105 7.84 -17.44 -3.64
C GLY A 105 6.45 -17.07 -3.11
N ALA A 106 6.31 -16.11 -2.20
CA ALA A 106 5.01 -15.56 -1.81
C ALA A 106 4.35 -14.81 -2.98
N VAL A 107 3.02 -14.65 -2.91
CA VAL A 107 2.23 -14.02 -3.98
C VAL A 107 1.81 -12.61 -3.60
N VAL A 108 2.06 -11.65 -4.49
CA VAL A 108 1.52 -10.30 -4.44
C VAL A 108 0.35 -10.19 -5.42
N ILE A 109 -0.83 -9.86 -4.92
CA ILE A 109 -1.98 -9.51 -5.74
C ILE A 109 -2.15 -7.98 -5.70
N GLN A 110 -1.87 -7.33 -6.82
CA GLN A 110 -2.18 -5.91 -6.99
C GLN A 110 -3.56 -5.75 -7.66
N VAL A 111 -4.48 -5.09 -6.97
CA VAL A 111 -5.68 -4.52 -7.62
C VAL A 111 -5.27 -3.23 -8.31
N VAL A 112 -5.43 -3.17 -9.64
CA VAL A 112 -4.99 -2.04 -10.48
C VAL A 112 -6.19 -1.18 -10.87
N PRO A 113 -6.31 0.06 -10.36
CA PRO A 113 -7.34 1.00 -10.76
C PRO A 113 -7.17 1.48 -12.21
N LEU A 114 -8.21 2.13 -12.78
CA LEU A 114 -8.13 2.66 -14.14
C LEU A 114 -6.96 3.62 -14.31
N GLY A 115 -6.27 3.53 -15.46
CA GLY A 115 -5.15 4.39 -15.83
C GLY A 115 -3.82 4.06 -15.14
N LEU A 116 -3.80 3.12 -14.18
CA LEU A 116 -2.62 2.83 -13.37
C LEU A 116 -1.86 1.56 -13.78
N ASP A 117 -2.05 1.07 -15.01
CA ASP A 117 -1.36 -0.12 -15.54
C ASP A 117 0.17 -0.02 -15.49
N TRP A 118 0.73 0.97 -16.18
CA TRP A 118 2.19 1.15 -16.22
C TRP A 118 2.78 1.50 -14.84
N PRO A 119 2.21 2.45 -14.06
CA PRO A 119 2.67 2.72 -12.70
C PRO A 119 2.63 1.48 -11.80
N GLY A 120 1.60 0.64 -11.95
CA GLY A 120 1.46 -0.61 -11.20
C GLY A 120 2.62 -1.55 -11.40
N ASN A 121 2.92 -1.85 -12.66
CA ASN A 121 4.02 -2.74 -12.99
C ASN A 121 5.39 -2.13 -12.68
N ALA A 122 5.60 -0.83 -12.96
CA ALA A 122 6.88 -0.17 -12.74
C ALA A 122 7.24 -0.06 -11.24
N CYS A 123 6.25 0.16 -10.38
CA CYS A 123 6.46 0.34 -8.94
C CYS A 123 6.48 -0.97 -8.15
N PHE A 124 5.73 -1.99 -8.58
CA PHE A 124 5.49 -3.20 -7.78
C PHE A 124 5.68 -4.49 -8.59
N GLY A 125 5.11 -4.58 -9.79
CA GLY A 125 5.18 -5.81 -10.59
C GLY A 125 6.60 -6.28 -10.93
N GLY A 126 7.41 -5.40 -11.53
CA GLY A 126 8.81 -5.67 -11.83
C GLY A 126 9.64 -5.98 -10.57
N PRO A 127 9.63 -5.09 -9.55
CA PRO A 127 10.32 -5.32 -8.29
C PRO A 127 9.93 -6.63 -7.59
N ALA A 128 8.64 -6.98 -7.55
CA ALA A 128 8.17 -8.24 -6.96
C ALA A 128 8.83 -9.46 -7.63
N VAL A 129 8.87 -9.47 -8.97
CA VAL A 129 9.52 -10.56 -9.74
C VAL A 129 11.02 -10.60 -9.48
N ASP A 130 11.69 -9.45 -9.45
CA ASP A 130 13.14 -9.37 -9.17
C ASP A 130 13.49 -9.86 -7.76
N MET A 131 12.56 -9.73 -6.80
CA MET A 131 12.69 -10.26 -5.44
C MET A 131 12.33 -11.75 -5.30
N GLY A 132 11.95 -12.43 -6.38
CA GLY A 132 11.53 -13.84 -6.36
C GLY A 132 10.09 -14.06 -5.89
N LEU A 133 9.28 -13.00 -5.83
CA LEU A 133 7.85 -13.11 -5.53
C LEU A 133 7.08 -13.50 -6.80
N GLN A 134 5.92 -14.10 -6.60
CA GLN A 134 4.93 -14.28 -7.66
C GLN A 134 4.03 -13.04 -7.70
N TYR A 135 3.73 -12.52 -8.88
CA TYR A 135 2.94 -11.29 -9.02
C TYR A 135 1.69 -11.53 -9.87
N LEU A 136 0.54 -11.07 -9.38
CA LEU A 136 -0.76 -11.15 -10.05
C LEU A 136 -1.44 -9.78 -10.07
N GLU A 137 -1.98 -9.41 -11.22
CA GLU A 137 -2.79 -8.21 -11.37
C GLU A 137 -4.29 -8.55 -11.41
N TYR A 138 -5.07 -7.87 -10.58
CA TYR A 138 -6.51 -7.74 -10.74
C TYR A 138 -6.82 -6.36 -11.31
N LYS A 139 -6.86 -6.27 -12.64
CA LYS A 139 -7.23 -5.05 -13.34
C LYS A 139 -8.74 -4.86 -13.26
N ILE A 140 -9.15 -3.72 -12.72
CA ILE A 140 -10.57 -3.42 -12.59
C ILE A 140 -11.19 -3.15 -13.95
N GLU A 141 -12.45 -3.53 -14.12
CA GLU A 141 -13.28 -3.04 -15.21
C GLU A 141 -13.77 -1.62 -14.89
N PRO A 142 -14.14 -0.82 -15.91
CA PRO A 142 -14.67 0.51 -15.69
C PRO A 142 -15.78 0.59 -14.63
N GLN A 143 -16.71 -0.36 -14.65
CA GLN A 143 -17.87 -0.42 -13.75
C GLN A 143 -17.49 -0.65 -12.28
N GLU A 144 -16.27 -1.13 -12.01
CA GLU A 144 -15.73 -1.28 -10.66
C GLU A 144 -15.08 0.00 -10.14
N SER A 145 -14.93 1.04 -10.97
CA SER A 145 -14.41 2.34 -10.56
C SER A 145 -15.53 3.28 -10.13
N SER A 146 -15.35 4.05 -9.05
CA SER A 146 -16.25 5.16 -8.71
C SER A 146 -16.32 6.23 -9.81
N LEU A 147 -15.31 6.30 -10.70
CA LEU A 147 -15.31 7.21 -11.84
C LEU A 147 -16.44 6.91 -12.84
N TYR A 148 -16.93 5.66 -12.89
CA TYR A 148 -18.03 5.27 -13.78
C TYR A 148 -19.37 5.90 -13.39
N ASP A 149 -19.52 6.28 -12.11
CA ASP A 149 -20.69 7.03 -11.62
C ASP A 149 -20.57 8.54 -11.92
N LEU A 150 -19.35 9.02 -12.20
CA LEU A 150 -19.03 10.45 -12.36
C LEU A 150 -18.89 10.89 -13.83
N TYR A 151 -18.49 9.98 -14.70
CA TYR A 151 -18.23 10.25 -16.12
C TYR A 151 -19.06 9.34 -17.02
N ALA A 152 -19.48 9.88 -18.17
CA ALA A 152 -20.17 9.08 -19.17
C ALA A 152 -19.26 7.93 -19.68
N PRO A 153 -19.81 6.76 -20.06
CA PRO A 153 -19.00 5.60 -20.49
C PRO A 153 -18.07 5.88 -21.69
N ASN A 154 -18.44 6.83 -22.56
CA ASN A 154 -17.65 7.26 -23.71
C ASN A 154 -16.69 8.43 -23.41
N HIS A 155 -16.71 8.97 -22.20
CA HIS A 155 -15.80 10.03 -21.80
C HIS A 155 -14.35 9.49 -21.76
N PRO A 156 -13.33 10.25 -22.20
CA PRO A 156 -11.94 9.77 -22.24
C PRO A 156 -11.43 9.24 -20.90
N VAL A 157 -11.91 9.81 -19.78
CA VAL A 157 -11.56 9.30 -18.43
C VAL A 157 -11.86 7.81 -18.25
N ILE A 158 -12.91 7.31 -18.92
CA ILE A 158 -13.36 5.92 -18.86
C ILE A 158 -12.87 5.14 -20.09
N ALA A 159 -13.09 5.68 -21.29
CA ALA A 159 -12.87 4.97 -22.54
C ALA A 159 -11.40 4.97 -23.01
N ASP A 160 -10.61 5.97 -22.60
CA ASP A 160 -9.20 6.09 -22.97
C ASP A 160 -8.37 6.76 -21.84
N PRO A 161 -8.15 6.07 -20.70
CA PRO A 161 -7.42 6.63 -19.57
C PRO A 161 -5.97 7.04 -19.88
N GLU A 162 -5.35 6.41 -20.88
CA GLU A 162 -3.98 6.70 -21.29
C GLU A 162 -3.87 8.08 -21.93
N SER A 163 -4.87 8.50 -22.72
CA SER A 163 -4.92 9.85 -23.29
C SER A 163 -4.89 10.97 -22.24
N MET A 164 -5.38 10.69 -21.02
CA MET A 164 -5.41 11.66 -19.93
C MET A 164 -4.01 12.01 -19.43
N LYS A 165 -2.99 11.17 -19.68
CA LYS A 165 -1.59 11.49 -19.34
C LYS A 165 -1.08 12.71 -20.10
N ALA A 166 -1.61 12.98 -21.30
CA ALA A 166 -1.24 14.16 -22.09
C ALA A 166 -1.64 15.49 -21.41
N GLN A 167 -2.58 15.47 -20.46
CA GLN A 167 -3.00 16.64 -19.69
C GLN A 167 -2.04 16.97 -18.52
N GLY A 168 -0.97 16.18 -18.37
CA GLY A 168 0.04 16.34 -17.34
C GLY A 168 -0.26 15.56 -16.06
N TYR A 169 0.80 15.30 -15.30
CA TYR A 169 0.76 14.44 -14.11
C TYR A 169 -0.25 14.90 -13.05
N GLN A 170 -0.39 16.20 -12.82
CA GLN A 170 -1.30 16.73 -11.79
C GLN A 170 -2.78 16.46 -12.11
N ALA A 171 -3.17 16.64 -13.38
CA ALA A 171 -4.54 16.34 -13.83
C ALA A 171 -4.82 14.84 -13.77
N PHE A 172 -3.86 14.03 -14.24
CA PHE A 172 -3.93 12.57 -14.17
C PHE A 172 -4.09 12.07 -12.73
N ARG A 173 -3.23 12.55 -11.82
CA ARG A 173 -3.26 12.20 -10.39
C ARG A 173 -4.60 12.56 -9.76
N ALA A 174 -5.08 13.79 -10.00
CA ALA A 174 -6.33 14.27 -9.42
C ALA A 174 -7.55 13.41 -9.82
N ILE A 175 -7.49 12.70 -10.95
CA ILE A 175 -8.56 11.83 -11.43
C ILE A 175 -8.36 10.39 -10.96
N TYR A 176 -7.21 9.79 -11.29
CA TYR A 176 -7.02 8.34 -11.15
C TYR A 176 -6.43 7.90 -9.80
N ILE A 177 -5.77 8.81 -9.08
CA ILE A 177 -5.11 8.53 -7.81
C ILE A 177 -5.92 9.11 -6.65
N ASP A 178 -6.32 10.38 -6.73
CA ASP A 178 -6.92 11.08 -5.57
C ASP A 178 -8.46 10.94 -5.47
N LYS A 179 -9.17 10.63 -6.57
CA LYS A 179 -10.65 10.64 -6.64
C LYS A 179 -11.30 9.30 -6.97
N GLN A 180 -10.50 8.28 -7.26
CA GLN A 180 -10.99 6.99 -7.69
C GLN A 180 -11.02 6.02 -6.50
N ASP A 181 -12.19 5.43 -6.28
CA ASP A 181 -12.38 4.30 -5.37
C ASP A 181 -12.67 3.04 -6.19
N VAL A 182 -12.34 1.88 -5.62
CA VAL A 182 -12.52 0.57 -6.27
C VAL A 182 -13.62 -0.24 -5.59
N LYS A 183 -14.52 -0.79 -6.39
CA LYS A 183 -15.58 -1.74 -6.02
C LYS A 183 -15.23 -3.10 -6.60
N ILE A 184 -14.65 -3.98 -5.79
CA ILE A 184 -14.21 -5.32 -6.27
C ILE A 184 -15.41 -6.19 -6.66
N ASN A 185 -15.42 -6.66 -7.90
CA ASN A 185 -16.29 -7.73 -8.37
C ASN A 185 -15.79 -9.07 -7.82
N VAL A 186 -16.51 -9.61 -6.84
CA VAL A 186 -16.13 -10.84 -6.12
C VAL A 186 -16.05 -12.06 -7.05
N GLU A 187 -16.90 -12.15 -8.07
CA GLU A 187 -16.90 -13.29 -9.01
C GLU A 187 -15.64 -13.30 -9.89
N ARG A 188 -15.23 -12.12 -10.36
CA ARG A 188 -13.98 -11.97 -11.12
C ARG A 188 -12.77 -12.12 -10.22
N PHE A 189 -12.78 -11.48 -9.06
CA PHE A 189 -11.68 -11.55 -8.08
C PHE A 189 -11.44 -12.98 -7.58
N ARG A 190 -12.49 -13.80 -7.47
CA ARG A 190 -12.39 -15.23 -7.16
C ARG A 190 -11.44 -15.97 -8.13
N LYS A 191 -11.41 -15.60 -9.41
CA LYS A 191 -10.51 -16.22 -10.40
C LYS A 191 -9.05 -15.93 -10.07
N THR A 192 -8.74 -14.71 -9.66
CA THR A 192 -7.40 -14.33 -9.19
C THR A 192 -6.99 -15.11 -7.95
N LEU A 193 -7.90 -15.31 -7.00
CA LEU A 193 -7.65 -16.11 -5.80
C LEU A 193 -7.40 -17.59 -6.13
N VAL A 194 -8.14 -18.16 -7.08
CA VAL A 194 -7.91 -19.54 -7.54
C VAL A 194 -6.51 -19.68 -8.15
N GLU A 195 -6.10 -18.71 -8.96
CA GLU A 195 -4.75 -18.70 -9.53
C GLU A 195 -3.67 -18.53 -8.46
N THR A 196 -3.92 -17.72 -7.44
CA THR A 196 -3.03 -17.57 -6.28
C THR A 196 -2.85 -18.91 -5.56
N MET A 197 -3.93 -19.66 -5.34
CA MET A 197 -3.86 -20.99 -4.72
C MET A 197 -3.05 -21.97 -5.55
N ARG A 198 -3.17 -21.89 -6.89
CA ARG A 198 -2.36 -22.70 -7.83
C ARG A 198 -0.87 -22.36 -7.69
N LEU A 199 -0.51 -21.09 -7.63
CA LEU A 199 0.88 -20.63 -7.47
C LEU A 199 1.49 -21.08 -6.14
N LEU A 200 0.68 -21.15 -5.08
CA LEU A 200 1.11 -21.66 -3.77
C LEU A 200 1.17 -23.19 -3.69
N GLY A 201 0.82 -23.91 -4.76
CA GLY A 201 0.73 -25.37 -4.75
C GLY A 201 -0.37 -25.91 -3.82
N ARG A 202 -1.41 -25.12 -3.52
CA ARG A 202 -2.52 -25.52 -2.65
C ARG A 202 -3.71 -26.08 -3.46
N PRO A 203 -4.53 -26.97 -2.88
CA PRO A 203 -5.72 -27.50 -3.55
C PRO A 203 -6.72 -26.39 -3.90
N THR A 204 -7.28 -26.42 -5.11
CA THR A 204 -8.25 -25.42 -5.62
C THR A 204 -9.71 -25.83 -5.43
N ASN A 205 -9.98 -26.92 -4.72
CA ASN A 205 -11.35 -27.37 -4.49
C ASN A 205 -12.09 -26.36 -3.57
N PRO A 206 -13.36 -26.03 -3.86
CA PRO A 206 -14.15 -25.21 -2.95
C PRO A 206 -14.18 -25.87 -1.57
N LEU A 207 -13.99 -25.09 -0.51
CA LEU A 207 -14.37 -25.52 0.84
C LEU A 207 -15.85 -25.95 0.80
N PRO A 208 -16.21 -27.08 1.45
CA PRO A 208 -17.59 -27.57 1.50
C PRO A 208 -18.56 -26.56 2.13
#